data_AF-A0A947KIJ4-F1
#
_entry.id   AF-A0A947KIJ4-F1
#
_cell.length_a   1.000
_cell.length_b   1.000
_cell.length_c   1.000
_cell.angle_alpha   90.00
_cell.angle_beta   90.00
_cell.angle_gamma   90.00
#
_symmetry.space_group_name_H-M   'P 1'
#
loop_
_entity.id
_entity.type
_entity.pdbx_description
1 polymer ?
#
loop_
_entity_poly.entity_id
_entity_poly.type
_entity_poly.pdbx_seq_one_letter_code
_entity_poly.pdbx_strand_id
1 'polypeptide(L)'
;MAVALTFSELCQACGKSQVYVRNLLTSLGLPVLRSLGEEGSVPAKDSRYSSAYARFIQTIIALRTFSVPLGEIADLFTKEQIVLRLLKVDALGASSTWYLDQCADKGHKERRLLLTGYDVGFPIDSKVIQPNLDFGVRKKELFSGKEMGEDVRRALDSYLRLLAKITARVDQERPVLNQALLWAKETLG
;
A
#
# COMPACT_ATOMS: atom_id res chain seq x y z
N MET A 1 16.87 -6.18 8.53
CA MET A 1 16.29 -6.17 9.89
C MET A 1 15.04 -5.30 9.83
N ALA A 2 13.88 -5.83 10.19
CA ALA A 2 12.64 -5.05 10.21
C ALA A 2 12.72 -4.07 11.40
N VAL A 3 12.82 -2.77 11.11
CA VAL A 3 12.78 -1.74 12.16
C VAL A 3 11.34 -1.66 12.66
N ALA A 4 11.17 -1.89 13.96
CA ALA A 4 9.89 -1.85 14.64
C ALA A 4 9.73 -0.46 15.29
N LEU A 5 8.91 0.38 14.68
CA LEU A 5 8.69 1.79 15.03
C LEU A 5 7.52 1.95 16.01
N THR A 6 7.65 2.88 16.95
CA THR A 6 6.54 3.39 17.77
C THR A 6 5.66 4.35 16.97
N PHE A 7 4.48 4.69 17.48
CA PHE A 7 3.60 5.68 16.82
C PHE A 7 4.27 7.06 16.70
N SER A 8 5.07 7.45 17.70
CA SER A 8 5.81 8.72 17.66
C SER A 8 6.86 8.72 16.54
N GLU A 9 7.66 7.66 16.45
CA GLU A 9 8.67 7.50 15.40
C GLU A 9 8.03 7.39 14.01
N LEU A 10 6.86 6.75 13.89
CA LEU A 10 6.08 6.72 12.65
C LEU A 10 5.67 8.13 12.20
N CYS A 11 5.17 8.95 13.12
CA CYS A 11 4.78 10.34 12.81
C CYS A 11 5.99 11.18 12.40
N GLN A 12 7.11 11.02 13.09
CA GLN A 12 8.37 11.67 12.77
C GLN A 12 8.88 11.25 11.39
N ALA A 13 8.85 9.95 11.07
CA ALA A 13 9.25 9.43 9.77
C ALA A 13 8.35 9.94 8.63
N CYS A 14 7.07 10.23 8.92
CA CYS A 14 6.14 10.80 7.95
C CYS A 14 6.21 12.33 7.83
N GLY A 15 6.90 13.01 8.76
CA GLY A 15 6.95 14.48 8.82
C GLY A 15 5.57 15.13 9.03
N LYS A 16 4.63 14.44 9.67
CA LYS A 16 3.26 14.92 9.92
C LYS A 16 2.91 14.86 11.40
N SER A 17 1.93 15.67 11.81
CA SER A 17 1.46 15.68 13.21
C SER A 17 0.77 14.37 13.58
N GLN A 18 0.81 14.02 14.87
CA GLN A 18 0.15 12.83 15.40
C GLN A 18 -1.35 12.81 15.11
N VAL A 19 -2.01 13.98 15.19
CA VAL A 19 -3.44 14.12 14.88
C VAL A 19 -3.73 13.82 13.42
N TYR A 20 -2.89 14.33 12.51
CA TYR A 20 -3.04 14.08 11.08
C TYR A 20 -2.90 12.58 10.76
N VAL A 21 -1.84 11.94 11.25
CA VAL A 21 -1.60 10.51 11.00
C VAL A 21 -2.72 9.67 11.62
N ARG A 22 -3.17 9.98 12.84
CA ARG A 22 -4.27 9.26 13.48
C ARG A 22 -5.57 9.39 12.68
N ASN A 23 -5.93 10.59 12.23
CA ASN A 23 -7.12 10.79 11.41
C ASN A 23 -7.03 10.02 10.09
N LEU A 24 -5.85 10.02 9.45
CA LEU A 24 -5.61 9.26 8.23
C LEU A 24 -5.82 7.76 8.44
N LEU A 25 -5.26 7.20 9.50
CA LEU A 25 -5.41 5.78 9.82
C LEU A 25 -6.88 5.43 10.09
N THR A 26 -7.58 6.24 10.90
CA THR A 26 -9.01 6.04 11.19
C THR A 26 -9.87 6.13 9.92
N SER A 27 -9.62 7.11 9.05
CA SER A 27 -10.36 7.26 7.79
C SER A 27 -10.12 6.12 6.81
N LEU A 28 -8.97 5.45 6.89
CA LEU A 28 -8.65 4.26 6.09
C LEU A 28 -9.05 2.95 6.78
N GLY A 29 -9.65 2.99 7.98
CA GLY A 29 -10.00 1.81 8.75
C GLY A 29 -8.79 1.01 9.25
N LEU A 30 -7.63 1.64 9.35
CA LEU A 30 -6.38 0.99 9.75
C LEU A 30 -6.19 1.03 11.28
N PRO A 31 -5.62 -0.04 11.87
CA PRO A 31 -5.41 -0.09 13.31
C PRO A 31 -4.35 0.91 13.76
N VAL A 32 -4.65 1.64 14.84
CA VAL A 32 -3.67 2.47 15.54
C VAL A 32 -3.02 1.62 16.64
N LEU A 33 -1.81 1.13 16.39
CA LEU A 33 -1.01 0.39 17.35
C LEU A 33 -0.55 1.36 18.45
N ARG A 34 -1.02 1.14 19.68
CA ARG A 34 -0.52 1.89 20.84
C ARG A 34 0.79 1.25 21.29
N SER A 35 1.83 2.06 21.51
CA SER A 35 3.01 1.56 22.20
C SER A 35 2.60 1.17 23.62
N LEU A 36 2.78 -0.09 23.98
CA LEU A 36 2.64 -0.56 25.35
C LEU A 36 3.57 0.24 26.27
N GLY A 37 2.95 0.98 27.18
CA GLY A 37 3.58 1.78 28.23
C GLY A 37 2.63 2.01 29.41
N GLU A 38 1.63 1.14 29.59
CA GLU A 38 0.86 1.04 30.83
C GLU A 38 1.07 -0.38 31.38
N GLU A 39 1.27 -0.44 32.68
CA GLU A 39 1.93 -1.50 33.44
C GLU A 39 1.31 -2.90 33.24
N GLY A 40 2.18 -3.91 33.06
CA GLY A 40 1.86 -5.28 33.50
C GLY A 40 1.34 -6.28 32.47
N SER A 41 1.47 -6.07 31.16
CA SER A 41 1.14 -7.12 30.18
C SER A 41 2.20 -7.30 29.08
N VAL A 42 2.52 -8.56 28.82
CA VAL A 42 3.55 -9.05 27.88
C VAL A 42 3.43 -8.33 26.52
N PRO A 43 4.53 -7.86 25.90
CA PRO A 43 4.46 -7.21 24.60
C PRO A 43 3.94 -8.21 23.56
N ALA A 44 2.71 -8.02 23.11
CA ALA A 44 2.20 -8.72 21.95
C ALA A 44 3.10 -8.39 20.75
N LYS A 45 3.37 -9.38 19.91
CA LYS A 45 4.24 -9.32 18.72
C LYS A 45 3.87 -8.19 17.73
N ASP A 46 2.71 -7.56 17.95
CA ASP A 46 2.07 -6.54 17.12
C ASP A 46 2.10 -5.12 17.74
N SER A 47 2.97 -4.87 18.73
CA SER A 47 2.98 -3.58 19.46
C SER A 47 3.73 -2.44 18.75
N ARG A 48 4.28 -2.69 17.56
CA ARG A 48 5.14 -1.76 16.83
C ARG A 48 4.89 -1.83 15.33
N TYR A 49 5.01 -0.68 14.66
CA TYR A 49 4.83 -0.54 13.23
C TYR A 49 6.05 -1.04 12.46
N SER A 50 5.83 -1.72 11.35
CA SER A 50 6.92 -2.10 10.45
C SER A 50 7.38 -0.90 9.61
N SER A 51 8.64 -0.92 9.16
CA SER A 51 9.14 0.08 8.19
C SER A 51 8.34 0.14 6.88
N ALA A 52 7.70 -0.98 6.50
CA ALA A 52 6.81 -1.05 5.36
C ALA A 52 5.52 -0.26 5.59
N TYR A 53 4.96 -0.33 6.80
CA TYR A 53 3.82 0.48 7.22
C TYR A 53 4.12 1.98 7.11
N ALA A 54 5.32 2.41 7.53
CA ALA A 54 5.73 3.81 7.40
C ALA A 54 5.78 4.27 5.94
N ARG A 55 6.32 3.44 5.04
CA ARG A 55 6.36 3.75 3.60
C ARG A 55 4.97 3.83 2.98
N PHE A 56 4.09 2.92 3.36
CA PHE A 56 2.70 2.95 2.93
C PHE A 56 2.03 4.28 3.30
N ILE A 57 2.20 4.76 4.54
CA ILE A 57 1.68 6.08 4.94
C ILE A 57 2.34 7.21 4.16
N GLN A 58 3.67 7.17 3.96
CA GLN A 58 4.37 8.17 3.16
C GLN A 58 3.83 8.24 1.73
N THR A 59 3.54 7.09 1.10
CA THR A 59 2.91 7.03 -0.24
C THR A 59 1.53 7.68 -0.22
N ILE A 60 0.70 7.38 0.78
CA ILE A 60 -0.62 8.02 0.91
C ILE A 60 -0.49 9.53 1.08
N ILE A 61 0.43 9.99 1.93
CA ILE A 61 0.69 11.42 2.13
C ILE A 61 1.11 12.06 0.82
N ALA A 62 2.01 11.43 0.05
CA ALA A 62 2.42 11.92 -1.25
C ALA A 62 1.23 12.05 -2.21
N LEU A 63 0.41 11.00 -2.34
CA LEU A 63 -0.80 11.04 -3.17
C LEU A 63 -1.78 12.15 -2.74
N ARG A 64 -1.93 12.36 -1.42
CA ARG A 64 -2.74 13.45 -0.87
C ARG A 64 -2.17 14.83 -1.20
N THR A 65 -0.84 14.96 -1.30
CA THR A 65 -0.17 16.19 -1.74
C THR A 65 -0.42 16.46 -3.23
N PHE A 66 -0.52 15.42 -4.07
CA PHE A 66 -0.98 15.52 -5.46
C PHE A 66 -2.51 15.62 -5.60
N SER A 67 -3.21 16.13 -4.59
CA SER A 67 -4.66 16.35 -4.60
C SER A 67 -5.50 15.09 -4.88
N VAL A 68 -4.96 13.89 -4.66
CA VAL A 68 -5.73 12.65 -4.81
C VAL A 68 -6.70 12.51 -3.63
N PRO A 69 -8.02 12.34 -3.89
CA PRO A 69 -9.01 12.18 -2.84
C PRO A 69 -8.75 10.92 -2.00
N LEU A 70 -8.92 11.04 -0.68
CA LEU A 70 -8.71 9.90 0.23
C LEU A 70 -9.62 8.72 -0.09
N GLY A 71 -10.84 8.96 -0.59
CA GLY A 71 -11.75 7.91 -1.04
C GLY A 71 -11.22 7.12 -2.24
N GLU A 72 -10.55 7.77 -3.20
CA GLU A 72 -9.91 7.06 -4.33
C GLU A 72 -8.73 6.21 -3.86
N ILE A 73 -7.95 6.71 -2.89
CA ILE A 73 -6.86 5.96 -2.26
C ILE A 73 -7.41 4.74 -1.50
N ALA A 74 -8.50 4.89 -0.76
CA ALA A 74 -9.15 3.81 -0.03
C ALA A 74 -9.71 2.72 -0.97
N ASP A 75 -10.33 3.12 -2.09
CA ASP A 75 -10.80 2.16 -3.10
C ASP A 75 -9.62 1.45 -3.76
N LEU A 76 -8.54 2.17 -4.10
CA LEU A 76 -7.32 1.55 -4.63
C LEU A 76 -6.75 0.52 -3.65
N PHE A 77 -6.68 0.88 -2.37
CA PHE A 77 -6.18 -0.01 -1.32
C PHE A 77 -7.06 -1.26 -1.16
N THR A 78 -8.39 -1.10 -1.21
CA THR A 78 -9.33 -2.22 -1.16
C THR A 78 -9.12 -3.17 -2.34
N LYS A 79 -8.90 -2.63 -3.54
CA LYS A 79 -8.59 -3.43 -4.73
C LYS A 79 -7.25 -4.14 -4.62
N GLU A 80 -6.21 -3.49 -4.09
CA GLU A 80 -4.93 -4.16 -3.82
C GLU A 80 -5.08 -5.30 -2.82
N GLN A 81 -5.85 -5.11 -1.74
CA GLN A 81 -6.12 -6.18 -0.79
C GLN A 81 -6.84 -7.38 -1.43
N ILE A 82 -7.77 -7.13 -2.36
CA ILE A 82 -8.43 -8.20 -3.12
C ILE A 82 -7.39 -8.97 -3.95
N VAL A 83 -6.54 -8.25 -4.71
CA VAL A 83 -5.46 -8.88 -5.50
C VAL A 83 -4.53 -9.70 -4.61
N LEU A 84 -4.12 -9.17 -3.44
CA LEU A 84 -3.25 -9.88 -2.51
C LEU A 84 -3.90 -11.14 -1.91
N ARG A 85 -5.19 -11.11 -1.57
CA ARG A 85 -5.94 -12.30 -1.11
C ARG A 85 -6.09 -13.34 -2.21
N LEU A 86 -6.33 -12.90 -3.44
CA LEU A 86 -6.38 -13.82 -4.59
C LEU A 86 -5.02 -14.48 -4.85
N LEU A 87 -3.93 -13.76 -4.62
CA LEU A 87 -2.56 -14.28 -4.64
C LEU A 87 -2.18 -15.09 -3.38
N LYS A 88 -3.13 -15.30 -2.45
CA LYS A 88 -2.94 -16.05 -1.19
C LYS A 88 -1.84 -15.50 -0.28
N VAL A 89 -1.56 -14.21 -0.36
CA VAL A 89 -0.58 -13.53 0.51
C VAL A 89 -1.06 -13.49 1.97
N ASP A 90 -2.38 -13.54 2.17
CA ASP A 90 -3.03 -13.68 3.48
C ASP A 90 -2.67 -14.99 4.20
N ALA A 91 -2.34 -16.05 3.46
CA ALA A 91 -1.91 -17.32 4.03
C ALA A 91 -0.44 -17.35 4.47
N LEU A 92 0.35 -16.32 4.14
CA LEU A 92 1.80 -16.28 4.41
C LEU A 92 2.15 -15.80 5.82
N GLY A 93 1.23 -15.18 6.56
CA GLY A 93 1.52 -14.66 7.90
C GLY A 93 0.29 -14.48 8.77
N ALA A 94 0.44 -14.75 10.08
CA ALA A 94 -0.60 -14.61 11.08
C ALA A 94 -0.77 -13.17 11.63
N SER A 95 -0.21 -12.17 10.94
CA SER A 95 -0.20 -10.78 11.41
C SER A 95 -1.50 -10.05 11.03
N SER A 96 -1.98 -9.20 11.94
CA SER A 96 -3.13 -8.31 11.68
C SER A 96 -2.87 -7.31 10.55
N THR A 97 -1.60 -7.06 10.22
CA THR A 97 -1.14 -6.21 9.10
C THR A 97 -0.43 -7.02 8.01
N TRP A 98 -0.84 -8.27 7.78
CA TRP A 98 -0.23 -9.18 6.79
C TRP A 98 -0.03 -8.53 5.40
N TYR A 99 -0.94 -7.64 4.98
CA TYR A 99 -0.91 -6.93 3.70
C TYR A 99 0.16 -5.83 3.63
N LEU A 100 0.80 -5.47 4.74
CA LEU A 100 1.93 -4.53 4.83
C LEU A 100 3.24 -5.19 5.26
N ASP A 101 3.18 -6.35 5.91
CA ASP A 101 4.38 -7.00 6.46
C ASP A 101 5.24 -7.66 5.38
N GLN A 102 4.62 -8.07 4.27
CA GLN A 102 5.30 -8.63 3.10
C GLN A 102 5.78 -7.56 2.11
N CYS A 103 5.55 -6.28 2.40
CA CYS A 103 5.94 -5.14 1.59
C CYS A 103 7.42 -4.81 1.81
N ALA A 104 8.28 -5.81 1.60
CA ALA A 104 9.71 -5.64 1.61
C ALA A 104 10.17 -5.16 0.22
N ASP A 105 11.11 -4.24 0.23
CA ASP A 105 11.60 -3.42 -0.89
C ASP A 105 12.35 -4.18 -2.01
N LYS A 106 12.08 -5.47 -2.19
CA LYS A 106 12.94 -6.41 -2.93
C LYS A 106 12.44 -6.78 -4.33
N GLY A 107 11.44 -6.09 -4.87
CA GLY A 107 10.85 -6.39 -6.19
C GLY A 107 11.24 -5.47 -7.36
N HIS A 108 10.83 -5.76 -8.59
CA HIS A 108 10.99 -4.83 -9.72
C HIS A 108 9.91 -3.75 -9.72
N LYS A 109 10.26 -2.47 -9.92
CA LYS A 109 9.30 -1.33 -9.84
C LYS A 109 8.04 -1.52 -10.71
N GLU A 110 8.19 -2.11 -11.88
CA GLU A 110 7.09 -2.37 -12.84
C GLU A 110 6.16 -3.52 -12.43
N ARG A 111 6.53 -4.28 -11.39
CA ARG A 111 5.80 -5.43 -10.87
C ARG A 111 5.22 -5.18 -9.47
N ARG A 112 5.42 -3.98 -8.93
CA ARG A 112 4.99 -3.63 -7.57
C ARG A 112 3.65 -2.90 -7.59
N LEU A 113 2.75 -3.31 -6.71
CA LEU A 113 1.54 -2.55 -6.43
C LEU A 113 1.89 -1.17 -5.85
N LEU A 114 1.11 -0.15 -6.18
CA LEU A 114 1.38 1.25 -5.82
C LEU A 114 1.45 1.48 -4.30
N LEU A 115 0.44 1.02 -3.55
CA LEU A 115 0.34 1.34 -2.12
C LEU A 115 1.12 0.34 -1.28
N THR A 116 0.84 -0.94 -1.47
CA THR A 116 1.49 -2.02 -0.73
C THR A 116 2.91 -2.25 -1.22
N GLY A 117 3.29 -1.90 -2.45
CA GLY A 117 4.65 -2.16 -2.93
C GLY A 117 4.98 -3.64 -3.09
N TYR A 118 3.98 -4.53 -2.98
CA TYR A 118 4.13 -5.97 -3.14
C TYR A 118 4.43 -6.31 -4.59
N ASP A 119 5.49 -7.10 -4.82
CA ASP A 119 5.83 -7.60 -6.16
C ASP A 119 4.91 -8.76 -6.52
N VAL A 120 4.04 -8.56 -7.51
CA VAL A 120 3.09 -9.59 -7.97
C VAL A 120 3.76 -10.68 -8.83
N GLY A 121 5.06 -10.55 -9.13
CA GLY A 121 5.85 -11.49 -9.90
C GLY A 121 5.78 -11.30 -11.42
N PHE A 122 4.90 -10.41 -11.90
CA PHE A 122 4.71 -10.09 -13.32
C PHE A 122 4.55 -8.57 -13.55
N PRO A 123 4.86 -8.05 -14.75
CA PRO A 123 4.70 -6.63 -15.06
C PRO A 123 3.23 -6.19 -15.00
N ILE A 124 2.93 -5.23 -14.12
CA ILE A 124 1.61 -4.63 -13.92
C ILE A 124 1.26 -3.72 -15.11
N ASP A 125 2.28 -3.10 -15.73
CA ASP A 125 2.12 -2.09 -16.79
C ASP A 125 2.00 -2.68 -18.21
N SER A 126 1.90 -4.00 -18.32
CA SER A 126 1.71 -4.61 -19.64
C SER A 126 0.24 -4.50 -20.04
N LYS A 127 -0.02 -3.74 -21.12
CA LYS A 127 -1.22 -3.86 -21.98
C LYS A 127 -1.45 -5.29 -22.53
N VAL A 128 -0.70 -6.27 -22.04
CA VAL A 128 -0.69 -7.67 -22.41
C VAL A 128 -0.60 -8.47 -21.11
N ILE A 129 -1.68 -8.48 -20.33
CA ILE A 129 -1.93 -9.65 -19.47
C ILE A 129 -2.09 -10.81 -20.44
N GLN A 130 -1.02 -11.57 -20.66
CA GLN A 130 -1.08 -12.78 -21.48
C GLN A 130 -2.19 -13.65 -20.88
N PRO A 131 -3.24 -14.00 -21.66
CA PRO A 131 -4.34 -14.84 -21.18
C PRO A 131 -3.90 -16.20 -20.64
N ASN A 132 -2.66 -16.59 -20.90
CA ASN A 132 -2.04 -17.86 -20.56
C ASN A 132 -1.04 -17.74 -19.39
N LEU A 133 -1.18 -16.76 -18.50
CA LEU A 133 -0.42 -16.77 -17.24
C LEU A 133 -0.91 -17.94 -16.38
N ASP A 134 -0.27 -19.09 -16.56
CA ASP A 134 -0.52 -20.33 -15.85
C ASP A 134 0.01 -20.18 -14.42
N PHE A 135 -0.91 -20.05 -13.46
CA PHE A 135 -0.61 -20.01 -12.02
C PHE A 135 -0.32 -21.42 -11.44
N GLY A 136 0.41 -22.28 -12.16
CA GLY A 136 0.85 -23.61 -11.66
C GLY A 136 2.06 -23.49 -10.71
N VAL A 137 2.22 -24.25 -9.61
CA VAL A 137 1.69 -25.55 -9.19
C VAL A 137 1.39 -25.61 -7.68
N ARG A 138 0.10 -25.81 -7.36
CA ARG A 138 -0.57 -26.64 -6.31
C ARG A 138 -0.05 -26.77 -4.86
N LYS A 139 -0.97 -26.50 -3.93
CA LYS A 139 -1.57 -27.54 -3.06
C LYS A 139 -3.12 -27.40 -3.07
N LYS A 140 -3.77 -28.52 -2.81
CA LYS A 140 -5.10 -28.95 -3.28
C LYS A 140 -6.28 -28.31 -2.51
N GLU A 141 -6.89 -27.21 -2.96
CA GLU A 141 -8.21 -26.78 -2.43
C GLU A 141 -9.18 -26.13 -3.46
N LEU A 142 -10.29 -26.86 -3.67
CA LEU A 142 -11.70 -26.47 -3.70
C LEU A 142 -12.32 -25.44 -4.67
N PHE A 143 -11.58 -24.83 -5.60
CA PHE A 143 -12.21 -24.06 -6.68
C PHE A 143 -11.62 -24.40 -8.05
N SER A 144 -12.46 -24.51 -9.07
CA SER A 144 -12.09 -24.76 -10.47
C SER A 144 -11.20 -23.62 -10.96
N GLY A 145 -9.90 -23.87 -11.15
CA GLY A 145 -8.88 -22.83 -11.39
C GLY A 145 -9.12 -21.86 -12.56
N LYS A 146 -10.08 -22.14 -13.44
CA LYS A 146 -10.49 -21.26 -14.54
C LYS A 146 -11.29 -20.04 -14.06
N GLU A 147 -12.15 -20.21 -13.05
CA GLU A 147 -12.97 -19.13 -12.48
C GLU A 147 -12.10 -18.17 -11.66
N MET A 148 -11.15 -18.71 -10.88
CA MET A 148 -10.20 -17.93 -10.10
C MET A 148 -9.29 -17.04 -10.97
N GLY A 149 -8.82 -17.55 -12.11
CA GLY A 149 -7.97 -16.77 -13.03
C GLY A 149 -8.73 -15.62 -13.69
N GLU A 150 -10.01 -15.80 -14.00
CA GLU A 150 -10.87 -14.75 -14.53
C GLU A 150 -11.15 -13.66 -13.49
N ASP A 151 -11.39 -14.05 -12.23
CA ASP A 151 -11.62 -13.12 -11.12
C ASP A 151 -10.37 -12.30 -10.77
N VAL A 152 -9.19 -12.91 -10.77
CA VAL A 152 -7.90 -12.20 -10.61
C VAL A 152 -7.72 -11.17 -11.72
N ARG A 153 -8.00 -11.55 -12.96
CA ARG A 153 -7.86 -10.65 -14.11
C ARG A 153 -8.84 -9.48 -14.04
N ARG A 154 -10.10 -9.72 -13.65
CA ARG A 154 -11.10 -8.66 -13.46
C ARG A 154 -10.71 -7.71 -12.32
N ALA A 155 -10.25 -8.24 -11.19
CA ALA A 155 -9.78 -7.43 -10.07
C ALA A 155 -8.57 -6.57 -10.48
N LEU A 156 -7.59 -7.16 -11.17
CA LEU A 156 -6.41 -6.46 -11.66
C LEU A 156 -6.76 -5.39 -12.70
N ASP A 157 -7.66 -5.66 -13.64
CA ASP A 157 -8.10 -4.67 -14.63
C ASP A 157 -8.82 -3.48 -13.97
N SER A 158 -9.66 -3.74 -12.96
CA SER A 158 -10.29 -2.68 -12.18
C SER A 158 -9.28 -1.83 -11.39
N TYR A 159 -8.21 -2.47 -10.88
CA TYR A 159 -7.09 -1.80 -10.23
C TYR A 159 -6.32 -0.92 -11.21
N LEU A 160 -5.96 -1.45 -12.39
CA LEU A 160 -5.20 -0.73 -13.41
C LEU A 160 -5.94 0.51 -13.92
N ARG A 161 -7.26 0.42 -14.10
CA ARG A 161 -8.08 1.58 -14.48
C ARG A 161 -8.03 2.69 -13.43
N LEU A 162 -8.12 2.34 -12.16
CA LEU A 162 -8.03 3.32 -11.07
C LEU A 162 -6.61 3.88 -10.93
N LEU A 163 -5.59 3.03 -11.08
CA LEU A 163 -4.18 3.43 -11.08
C LEU A 163 -3.88 4.43 -12.21
N ALA A 164 -4.38 4.18 -13.42
CA ALA A 164 -4.23 5.09 -14.55
C ALA A 164 -4.87 6.46 -14.29
N LYS A 165 -6.06 6.48 -13.66
CA LYS A 165 -6.74 7.72 -13.26
C LYS A 165 -5.92 8.51 -12.24
N ILE A 166 -5.40 7.83 -11.21
CA ILE A 166 -4.57 8.45 -10.17
C ILE A 166 -3.27 8.99 -10.76
N THR A 167 -2.61 8.21 -11.63
CA THR A 167 -1.36 8.60 -12.29
C THR A 167 -1.57 9.83 -13.19
N ALA A 168 -2.64 9.86 -13.98
CA ALA A 168 -2.97 11.03 -14.81
C ALA A 168 -3.19 12.30 -13.97
N ARG A 169 -3.84 12.18 -12.80
CA ARG A 169 -4.01 13.30 -11.87
C ARG A 169 -2.67 13.75 -11.28
N VAL A 170 -1.82 12.80 -10.87
CA VAL A 170 -0.47 13.11 -10.38
C VAL A 170 0.33 13.86 -11.46
N ASP A 171 0.29 13.40 -12.71
CA ASP A 171 0.99 14.06 -13.82
C ASP A 171 0.46 15.47 -14.10
N GLN A 172 -0.86 15.69 -13.94
CA GLN A 172 -1.48 17.01 -14.07
C GLN A 172 -1.07 17.97 -12.95
N GLU A 173 -0.97 17.49 -11.70
CA GLU A 173 -0.66 18.28 -10.51
C GLU A 173 0.84 18.50 -10.30
N ARG A 174 1.68 17.63 -10.86
CA ARG A 174 3.15 17.70 -10.78
C ARG A 174 3.75 19.06 -11.16
N PRO A 175 3.38 19.72 -12.28
CA PRO A 175 3.93 21.04 -12.62
C PRO A 175 3.57 22.11 -11.57
N VAL A 176 2.37 22.05 -10.98
CA VAL A 176 1.93 23.01 -9.96
C VAL A 176 2.77 22.86 -8.69
N LEU A 177 3.01 21.63 -8.25
CA LEU A 177 3.85 21.37 -7.08
C LEU A 177 5.31 21.74 -7.32
N ASN A 178 5.84 21.50 -8.53
CA ASN A 178 7.19 21.95 -8.89
C ASN A 178 7.29 23.48 -8.80
N GLN A 179 6.28 24.20 -9.29
CA GLN A 179 6.24 25.65 -9.19
C GLN A 179 6.16 26.12 -7.73
N ALA A 180 5.39 25.44 -6.89
CA ALA A 180 5.31 25.74 -5.45
C ALA A 180 6.66 25.50 -4.74
N LEU A 181 7.39 24.44 -5.12
CA LEU A 181 8.74 24.18 -4.60
C LEU A 181 9.75 25.24 -5.05
N LEU A 182 9.66 25.69 -6.31
CA LEU A 182 10.49 26.79 -6.82
C LEU A 182 10.21 28.09 -6.05
N TRP A 183 8.95 28.46 -5.91
CA TRP A 183 8.53 29.63 -5.12
C TRP A 183 9.04 29.55 -3.68
N ALA A 184 8.91 28.39 -3.01
CA ALA A 184 9.39 28.21 -1.65
C ALA A 184 10.91 28.39 -1.55
N LYS A 185 11.66 27.89 -2.54
CA LYS A 185 13.11 28.06 -2.59
C LYS A 185 13.52 29.52 -2.80
N GLU A 186 12.77 30.27 -3.61
CA GLU A 186 13.07 31.68 -3.91
C GLU A 186 12.68 32.64 -2.78
N THR A 187 11.67 32.29 -1.98
CA THR A 187 11.13 33.18 -0.94
C THR A 187 11.59 32.84 0.47
N LEU A 188 11.89 31.58 0.75
CA LEU A 188 12.27 31.09 2.09
C LEU A 188 13.72 30.55 2.15
N GLY A 189 14.40 30.42 1.01
CA GLY A 189 15.80 29.99 0.90
C GLY A 189 16.75 31.17 0.77
#